data_AF-W1Y0X7-F1
#
_entry.id   AF-W1Y0X7-F1
#
_cell.length_a   1.000
_cell.length_b   1.000
_cell.length_c   1.000
_cell.angle_alpha   90.00
_cell.angle_beta   90.00
_cell.angle_gamma   90.00
#
_symmetry.space_group_name_H-M   'P 1'
#
loop_
_entity.id
_entity.type
_entity.pdbx_description
1 polymer ?
#
loop_
_entity_poly.entity_id
_entity_poly.type
_entity_poly.pdbx_seq_one_letter_code
_entity_poly.pdbx_strand_id
1 'polypeptide(L)' 'MSIKSIELKNFTVFNDLKLNFTKGINIFVGENGTGKTQLLKAIYADLKISKSRDIDDISRYFKCVNENNKFFV' A
#
# COMPACT_ATOMS: atom_id res chain seq x y z
N MET A 1 9.23 -14.43 6.32
CA MET A 1 7.89 -14.44 5.68
C MET A 1 8.01 -13.73 4.35
N SER A 2 7.59 -14.34 3.24
CA SER A 2 7.61 -13.72 1.92
C SER A 2 6.19 -13.35 1.48
N ILE A 3 6.02 -12.16 0.89
CA ILE A 3 4.74 -11.72 0.33
C ILE A 3 4.52 -12.47 -0.98
N LYS A 4 3.38 -13.13 -1.14
CA LYS A 4 3.05 -13.91 -2.36
C LYS A 4 2.28 -13.08 -3.38
N SER A 5 1.37 -12.25 -2.91
CA SER A 5 0.51 -11.42 -3.74
C SER A 5 0.02 -10.21 -2.97
N ILE A 6 -0.45 -9.20 -3.71
CA ILE A 6 -1.21 -8.07 -3.17
C ILE A 6 -2.39 -7.79 -4.09
N GLU A 7 -3.53 -7.44 -3.49
CA GLU A 7 -4.73 -6.98 -4.18
C GLU A 7 -5.13 -5.63 -3.57
N LEU A 8 -5.23 -4.60 -4.41
CA LEU A 8 -5.68 -3.26 -4.03
C LEU A 8 -6.91 -2.92 -4.86
N LYS A 9 -7.98 -2.48 -4.18
CA LYS A 9 -9.23 -2.06 -4.81
C LYS A 9 -9.63 -0.69 -4.30
N ASN A 10 -9.94 0.21 -5.22
CA ASN A 10 -10.26 1.61 -4.92
C ASN A 10 -9.25 2.21 -3.93
N PHE A 11 -7.96 2.08 -4.24
CA PHE A 11 -6.87 2.54 -3.39
C PHE A 11 -5.97 3.53 -4.13
N THR A 12 -6.04 4.81 -3.78
CA THR A 12 -5.31 5.93 -4.36
C THR A 12 -5.52 6.03 -5.88
N VAL A 13 -4.50 5.72 -6.68
CA VAL A 13 -4.55 5.69 -8.15
C VAL A 13 -4.92 4.31 -8.70
N PHE A 14 -5.10 3.31 -7.84
CA PHE A 14 -5.43 1.93 -8.23
C PHE A 14 -6.92 1.68 -8.06
N ASN A 15 -7.67 1.64 -9.17
CA ASN A 15 -9.07 1.20 -9.16
C ASN A 15 -9.17 -0.31 -8.87
N ASP A 16 -8.38 -1.11 -9.59
CA ASP A 16 -8.21 -2.54 -9.37
C ASP A 16 -6.76 -2.92 -9.74
N LEU A 17 -5.99 -3.40 -8.77
CA LEU A 17 -4.63 -3.87 -8.95
C LEU A 17 -4.46 -5.23 -8.29
N LYS A 18 -4.06 -6.23 -9.08
CA LYS A 18 -3.67 -7.54 -8.58
C LYS A 18 -2.28 -7.90 -9.06
N LEU A 19 -1.35 -8.13 -8.12
CA LEU A 19 0.03 -8.45 -8.41
C LEU A 19 0.45 -9.72 -7.68
N ASN A 20 1.13 -10.60 -8.41
CA ASN A 20 1.79 -11.78 -7.86
C ASN A 20 3.30 -11.52 -7.81
N PHE A 21 3.90 -11.69 -6.64
CA PHE A 21 5.34 -11.48 -6.46
C PHE A 21 6.12 -12.75 -6.81
N THR A 22 7.32 -12.56 -7.35
CA THR A 22 8.27 -13.63 -7.58
C THR A 22 9.24 -13.79 -6.41
N LYS A 23 9.88 -14.95 -6.33
CA LYS A 23 11.03 -15.14 -5.42
C LYS A 23 12.20 -14.30 -5.93
N GLY A 24 12.88 -13.60 -5.02
CA GLY A 24 14.01 -12.73 -5.35
C GLY A 24 13.59 -11.26 -5.42
N ILE A 25 14.05 -10.56 -6.46
CA ILE A 25 13.88 -9.10 -6.61
C ILE A 25 12.67 -8.81 -7.51
N ASN A 26 11.73 -8.01 -7.00
CA ASN A 26 10.59 -7.50 -7.76
C ASN A 26 10.86 -6.02 -8.08
N ILE A 27 10.86 -5.65 -9.37
CA ILE A 27 11.19 -4.29 -9.83
C ILE A 27 9.91 -3.62 -10.32
N PHE A 28 9.55 -2.48 -9.72
CA PHE A 28 8.39 -1.67 -10.10
C PHE A 28 8.85 -0.41 -10.83
N VAL A 29 8.45 -0.26 -12.10
CA VAL A 29 8.85 0.86 -12.97
C VAL A 29 7.61 1.59 -13.50
N GLY A 30 7.73 2.90 -13.71
CA GLY A 30 6.69 3.73 -14.31
C GLY A 30 6.93 5.21 -14.02
N GLU A 31 6.10 6.09 -14.56
CA GLU A 31 6.22 7.55 -14.37
C GLU A 31 5.87 8.01 -12.95
N ASN A 32 6.30 9.22 -12.58
CA ASN A 32 5.90 9.81 -11.31
C ASN A 32 4.37 9.93 -11.24
N GLY A 33 3.79 9.69 -10.06
CA GLY A 33 2.33 9.71 -9.88
C GLY A 33 1.60 8.41 -10.20
N THR A 34 2.26 7.38 -10.77
CA THR A 34 1.59 6.09 -11.10
C THR A 34 1.37 5.14 -9.92
N GLY A 35 1.55 5.61 -8.68
CA GLY A 35 1.24 4.82 -7.48
C GLY A 35 2.34 3.90 -6.95
N LYS A 36 3.55 3.90 -7.51
CA LYS A 36 4.68 3.06 -7.01
C LYS A 36 4.95 3.22 -5.50
N THR A 37 5.06 4.46 -5.03
CA THR A 37 5.25 4.73 -3.59
C THR A 37 4.03 4.30 -2.77
N GLN A 38 2.82 4.42 -3.32
CA GLN A 38 1.59 4.01 -2.63
C GLN A 38 1.48 2.49 -2.52
N LEU A 39 1.87 1.75 -3.56
CA LEU A 39 1.97 0.30 -3.52
C LEU A 39 2.91 -0.17 -2.40
N LEU A 40 4.10 0.44 -2.29
CA LEU A 40 5.06 0.10 -1.23
C LEU A 40 4.54 0.47 0.17
N LYS A 41 3.83 1.60 0.31
CA LYS A 41 3.19 2.00 1.58
C LYS A 41 2.09 1.03 1.99
N ALA A 42 1.25 0.58 1.05
CA ALA A 42 0.19 -0.39 1.32
C ALA A 42 0.78 -1.71 1.84
N ILE A 43 1.81 -2.23 1.17
CA ILE A 43 2.55 -3.42 1.60
C ILE A 43 3.10 -3.24 3.03
N TYR A 44 3.75 -2.11 3.28
CA TYR A 44 4.37 -1.86 4.58
C TYR A 44 3.35 -1.71 5.71
N ALA A 45 2.23 -1.02 5.46
CA ALA A 45 1.13 -0.87 6.41
C ALA A 45 0.54 -2.23 6.78
N ASP A 46 0.24 -3.10 5.80
CA ASP A 46 -0.30 -4.44 6.04
C ASP A 46 0.63 -5.30 6.92
N LEU A 47 1.94 -5.26 6.65
CA LEU A 47 2.94 -5.95 7.47
C LEU A 47 3.02 -5.43 8.90
N LYS A 48 2.79 -4.14 9.11
CA LYS A 48 2.78 -3.52 10.44
C LYS A 48 1.51 -3.89 11.20
N ILE A 49 0.34 -3.76 10.59
CA ILE A 49 -0.96 -4.16 11.15
C ILE A 49 -0.94 -5.63 11.59
N SER A 50 -0.39 -6.49 10.73
CA SER A 50 -0.29 -7.92 11.03
C SER A 50 0.55 -8.20 12.30
N LYS A 51 1.45 -7.29 12.69
CA LYS A 51 2.30 -7.43 13.89
C LYS A 51 1.74 -6.72 15.12
N SER A 52 1.12 -5.56 14.94
CA SER A 52 0.51 -4.76 15.99
C SER A 52 -0.99 -4.70 15.73
N ARG A 53 -1.80 -5.40 16.52
CA ARG A 53 -3.29 -5.41 16.42
C ARG A 53 -3.93 -4.06 16.81
N ASP A 54 -3.16 -2.98 16.73
CA ASP A 54 -3.59 -1.65 17.11
C ASP A 54 -3.96 -0.86 15.85
N ILE A 55 -5.24 -0.55 15.72
CA ILE A 55 -5.84 0.04 14.51
C ILE A 55 -5.49 1.53 14.39
N ASP A 56 -5.23 2.21 15.52
CA ASP A 56 -4.91 3.64 15.52
C ASP A 56 -3.58 3.97 14.80
N ASP A 57 -2.66 2.99 14.77
CA ASP A 57 -1.36 3.09 14.11
C ASP A 57 -1.47 3.11 12.57
N ILE A 58 -2.55 2.58 11.99
CA ILE A 58 -2.74 2.49 10.53
C ILE A 58 -2.90 3.86 9.92
N SER A 59 -3.73 4.68 10.56
CA SER A 59 -4.02 6.05 10.13
C SER A 59 -2.75 6.88 10.01
N ARG A 60 -1.70 6.57 10.80
CA ARG A 60 -0.41 7.24 10.78
C ARG A 60 0.38 7.00 9.49
N TYR A 61 0.28 5.82 8.89
CA TYR A 61 0.98 5.50 7.63
C TYR A 61 0.39 6.21 6.42
N PHE A 62 -0.91 6.52 6.47
CA PHE A 62 -1.64 7.19 5.40
C PHE A 62 -1.92 8.68 5.69
N LYS A 63 -1.54 9.19 6.87
CA LYS A 63 -1.77 10.59 7.31
C LYS A 63 -1.18 11.66 6.39
N CYS A 64 -0.14 11.37 5.61
CA CYS A 64 0.41 12.32 4.63
C CYS A 64 -0.54 12.61 3.44
N VAL A 65 -1.67 11.90 3.30
CA VAL A 65 -2.70 12.17 2.27
C VAL A 65 -3.84 13.03 2.85
N ASN A 66 -3.66 13.60 4.05
CA ASN A 66 -4.72 14.29 4.76
C ASN A 66 -4.59 15.82 4.66
N GLU A 67 -4.93 16.37 3.49
CA GLU A 67 -5.53 17.70 3.43
C GLU A 67 -7.04 17.50 3.29
N ASN A 68 -7.81 17.92 4.31
CA ASN A 68 -9.28 17.99 4.36
C ASN A 68 -10.09 16.79 4.90
N ASN A 69 -9.56 15.95 5.79
CA ASN A 69 -10.35 14.90 6.48
C ASN A 69 -11.09 13.92 5.53
N LYS A 70 -10.68 13.86 4.26
CA LYS A 70 -11.12 12.84 3.32
C LYS A 70 -10.06 11.76 3.35
N PHE A 71 -10.40 10.63 3.97
CA PHE A 71 -9.71 9.39 3.69
C PHE A 71 -9.96 9.06 2.22
N PHE A 72 -9.05 9.48 1.35
CA PHE A 72 -8.91 8.85 0.06
C PHE A 72 -8.21 7.52 0.34
N VAL A 73 -9.04 6.53 0.70
CA VAL A 73 -8.76 5.14 0.30
C VAL A 73 -8.91 5.17 -1.21
#